data_AF-A0A1M6XR10-F1
#
_entry.id   AF-A0A1M6XR10-F1
#
_cell.length_a   1.000
_cell.length_b   1.000
_cell.length_c   1.000
_cell.angle_alpha   90.00
_cell.angle_beta   90.00
_cell.angle_gamma   90.00
#
_symmetry.space_group_name_H-M   'P 1'
#
loop_
_entity.id
_entity.type
_entity.pdbx_description
1 polymer ?
#
loop_
_entity_poly.entity_id
_entity_poly.type
_entity_poly.pdbx_seq_one_letter_code
_entity_poly.pdbx_strand_id
1 'polypeptide(L)'
;MAGKMRFYLDIGLFVFLTTLFKRHVISADYHVWGGLIFFAFTLGHLWLNWQWLAGLWQRQKHWRDWTTVLLLVVWLALVITGVLAAKQFGLELPFLKPWHKFLGALSLLLVAMHIGFHWQYLKENILRRCPCLNKAPKALTAVLMAAALCLGAYGFVDSG
;
A
#
# COMPACT_ATOMS: atom_id res chain seq x y z
N MET A 1 -19.38 1.34 16.25
CA MET A 1 -18.44 0.20 16.09
C MET A 1 -17.62 0.26 14.80
N ALA A 2 -18.21 0.62 13.65
CA ALA A 2 -17.52 0.70 12.35
C ALA A 2 -16.23 1.55 12.33
N GLY A 3 -16.18 2.67 13.05
CA GLY A 3 -14.99 3.53 13.10
C GLY A 3 -13.76 2.89 13.74
N LYS A 4 -13.93 2.03 14.77
CA LYS A 4 -12.81 1.29 15.38
C LYS A 4 -12.29 0.21 14.44
N MET A 5 -13.19 -0.47 13.73
CA MET A 5 -12.84 -1.52 12.78
C MET A 5 -12.06 -0.98 11.58
N ARG A 6 -12.47 0.18 11.02
CA ARG A 6 -11.72 0.89 9.97
C ARG A 6 -10.29 1.19 10.42
N PHE A 7 -10.14 1.75 11.62
CA PHE A 7 -8.82 2.09 12.18
C PHE A 7 -7.88 0.88 12.31
N TYR A 8 -8.36 -0.25 12.86
CA TYR A 8 -7.53 -1.44 12.98
C TYR A 8 -7.18 -2.06 11.63
N LEU A 9 -8.11 -2.00 10.67
CA LEU A 9 -7.86 -2.45 9.31
C LEU A 9 -6.80 -1.59 8.62
N ASP A 10 -6.86 -0.26 8.79
CA ASP A 10 -5.87 0.68 8.25
C ASP A 10 -4.47 0.42 8.85
N ILE A 11 -4.40 0.12 10.16
CA ILE A 11 -3.14 -0.31 10.80
C ILE A 11 -2.64 -1.61 10.20
N GLY A 12 -3.51 -2.61 10.05
CA GLY A 12 -3.17 -3.90 9.44
C GLY A 12 -2.62 -3.72 8.03
N LEU A 13 -3.28 -2.93 7.19
CA LEU A 13 -2.83 -2.58 5.85
C LEU A 13 -1.45 -1.91 5.87
N PHE A 14 -1.23 -0.96 6.76
CA PHE A 14 0.06 -0.27 6.88
C PHE A 14 1.19 -1.25 7.24
N VAL A 15 0.97 -2.11 8.24
CA VAL A 15 1.96 -3.12 8.67
C VAL A 15 2.26 -4.10 7.54
N PHE A 16 1.24 -4.69 6.91
CA PHE A 16 1.44 -5.64 5.81
C PHE A 16 2.14 -5.02 4.60
N LEU A 17 1.83 -3.76 4.27
CA LEU A 17 2.52 -3.06 3.19
C LEU A 17 4.04 -2.97 3.47
N THR A 18 4.43 -2.69 4.71
CA THR A 18 5.85 -2.58 5.07
C THR A 18 6.61 -3.90 5.00
N THR A 19 5.95 -5.03 5.24
CA THR A 19 6.58 -6.36 5.24
C THR A 19 6.59 -7.03 3.87
N LEU A 20 5.68 -6.66 2.98
CA LEU A 20 5.52 -7.29 1.66
C LEU A 20 6.44 -6.70 0.58
N PHE A 21 7.04 -5.52 0.80
CA PHE A 21 7.74 -4.81 -0.26
C PHE A 21 8.92 -5.57 -0.88
N LYS A 22 9.68 -6.33 -0.08
CA LYS A 22 10.79 -7.14 -0.60
C LYS A 22 10.52 -8.62 -0.32
N ARG A 23 10.56 -9.43 -1.39
CA ARG A 23 10.26 -10.87 -1.40
C ARG A 23 10.99 -11.68 -0.32
N HIS A 24 12.17 -11.23 0.09
CA HIS A 24 13.03 -11.92 1.06
C HIS A 24 13.11 -11.23 2.42
N VAL A 25 12.21 -10.27 2.73
CA VAL A 25 12.17 -9.65 4.07
C VAL A 25 11.79 -10.66 5.13
N ILE A 26 10.85 -11.56 4.81
CA ILE A 26 10.46 -12.68 5.67
C ILE A 26 10.70 -13.99 4.94
N SER A 27 9.97 -14.24 3.86
CA SER A 27 10.20 -15.38 2.96
C SER A 27 9.44 -15.21 1.65
N ALA A 28 9.82 -15.97 0.62
CA ALA A 28 9.11 -15.97 -0.66
C ALA A 28 7.67 -16.48 -0.52
N ASP A 29 7.42 -17.42 0.38
CA ASP A 29 6.06 -17.92 0.67
C ASP A 29 5.23 -16.89 1.40
N TYR A 30 5.83 -16.18 2.37
CA TYR A 30 5.17 -15.08 3.06
C TYR A 30 4.74 -13.98 2.09
N HIS A 31 5.58 -13.63 1.11
CA HIS A 31 5.26 -12.60 0.14
C HIS A 31 4.01 -12.95 -0.69
N VAL A 32 3.86 -14.22 -1.09
CA VAL A 32 2.70 -14.68 -1.89
C VAL A 32 1.43 -14.73 -1.04
N TRP A 33 1.46 -15.45 0.09
CA TRP A 33 0.28 -15.59 0.94
C TRP A 33 -0.10 -14.30 1.65
N GLY A 34 0.89 -13.57 2.15
CA GLY A 34 0.72 -12.26 2.76
C GLY A 34 0.18 -11.24 1.74
N GLY A 35 0.61 -11.31 0.48
CA GLY A 35 0.06 -10.47 -0.60
C GLY A 35 -1.44 -10.70 -0.83
N LEU A 36 -1.89 -11.95 -0.78
CA LEU A 36 -3.32 -12.28 -0.88
C LEU A 36 -4.12 -11.81 0.34
N ILE A 37 -3.58 -11.99 1.56
CA ILE A 37 -4.20 -11.49 2.78
C ILE A 37 -4.28 -9.96 2.76
N PHE A 38 -3.22 -9.28 2.34
CA PHE A 38 -3.20 -7.84 2.16
C PHE A 38 -4.27 -7.38 1.18
N PHE A 39 -4.41 -8.07 0.04
CA PHE A 39 -5.47 -7.76 -0.92
C PHE A 39 -6.87 -7.98 -0.33
N ALA A 40 -7.08 -9.03 0.46
CA ALA A 40 -8.34 -9.24 1.17
C ALA A 40 -8.64 -8.10 2.16
N PHE A 41 -7.63 -7.59 2.89
CA PHE A 41 -7.78 -6.43 3.75
C PHE A 41 -8.13 -5.17 2.96
N THR A 42 -7.56 -4.98 1.77
CA THR A 42 -7.92 -3.89 0.86
C THR A 42 -9.39 -3.96 0.46
N LEU A 43 -9.89 -5.15 0.09
CA LEU A 43 -11.31 -5.33 -0.22
C LEU A 43 -12.19 -5.01 0.99
N GLY A 44 -11.78 -5.43 2.18
CA GLY A 44 -12.43 -5.03 3.43
C GLY A 44 -12.43 -3.51 3.63
N HIS A 45 -11.34 -2.83 3.31
CA HIS A 45 -11.23 -1.38 3.45
C HIS A 45 -12.14 -0.67 2.46
N LEU A 46 -12.19 -1.14 1.20
CA LEU A 46 -13.10 -0.63 0.19
C LEU A 46 -14.56 -0.87 0.59
N TRP A 47 -14.89 -2.05 1.11
CA TRP A 47 -16.23 -2.39 1.60
C TRP A 47 -16.66 -1.46 2.74
N LEU A 48 -15.78 -1.21 3.71
CA LEU A 48 -16.10 -0.28 4.80
C LEU A 48 -16.24 1.16 4.34
N ASN A 49 -15.68 1.50 3.19
CA ASN A 49 -15.77 2.81 2.56
C ASN A 49 -16.64 2.78 1.29
N TRP A 50 -17.60 1.85 1.17
CA TRP A 50 -18.38 1.67 -0.06
C TRP A 50 -19.12 2.94 -0.50
N GLN A 51 -19.51 3.80 0.44
CA GLN A 51 -20.16 5.08 0.16
C GLN A 51 -19.28 6.01 -0.70
N TRP A 52 -17.94 5.94 -0.55
CA TRP A 52 -17.02 6.66 -1.44
C TRP A 52 -17.11 6.12 -2.86
N LEU A 53 -17.15 4.79 -3.03
CA LEU A 53 -17.28 4.15 -4.33
C LEU A 53 -18.62 4.45 -5.01
N ALA A 54 -19.73 4.40 -4.26
CA ALA A 54 -21.06 4.75 -4.76
C ALA A 54 -21.15 6.22 -5.21
N GLY A 55 -20.47 7.13 -4.49
CA GLY A 55 -20.41 8.55 -4.83
C GLY A 55 -19.40 8.91 -5.92
N LEU A 56 -18.53 7.97 -6.34
CA LEU A 56 -17.44 8.24 -7.27
C LEU A 56 -17.95 8.79 -8.62
N TRP A 57 -19.11 8.33 -9.08
CA TRP A 57 -19.71 8.75 -10.35
C TRP A 57 -20.31 10.17 -10.30
N GLN A 58 -20.73 10.61 -9.12
CA GLN A 58 -21.40 11.90 -8.91
C GLN A 58 -20.44 13.02 -8.50
N ARG A 59 -19.21 12.67 -8.11
CA ARG A 59 -18.20 13.63 -7.66
C ARG A 59 -17.50 14.32 -8.83
N GLN A 60 -17.17 15.59 -8.64
CA GLN A 60 -16.18 16.31 -9.45
C GLN A 60 -14.85 15.58 -9.27
N LYS A 61 -14.45 14.78 -10.29
CA LYS A 61 -13.34 13.83 -10.21
C LYS A 61 -12.03 14.57 -9.95
N HIS A 62 -11.61 14.62 -8.69
CA HIS A 62 -10.35 15.23 -8.29
C HIS A 62 -9.21 14.24 -8.46
N TRP A 63 -7.97 14.73 -8.57
CA TRP A 63 -6.77 13.90 -8.67
C TRP A 63 -6.69 12.80 -7.59
N ARG A 64 -7.23 13.07 -6.39
CA ARG A 64 -7.25 12.13 -5.25
C ARG A 64 -8.09 10.89 -5.53
N ASP A 65 -9.25 11.07 -6.17
CA ASP A 65 -10.14 9.97 -6.50
C ASP A 65 -9.53 9.10 -7.62
N TRP A 66 -8.92 9.74 -8.62
CA TRP A 66 -8.19 9.04 -9.68
C TRP A 66 -6.99 8.25 -9.18
N THR A 67 -6.20 8.80 -8.26
CA THR A 67 -5.10 8.07 -7.61
C THR A 67 -5.61 6.82 -6.90
N THR A 68 -6.75 6.91 -6.21
CA THR A 68 -7.34 5.77 -5.50
C THR A 68 -7.86 4.71 -6.46
N VAL A 69 -8.54 5.11 -7.54
CA VAL A 69 -9.00 4.17 -8.58
C VAL A 69 -7.83 3.48 -9.26
N LEU A 70 -6.79 4.24 -9.64
CA LEU A 70 -5.60 3.68 -10.27
C LEU A 70 -4.86 2.73 -9.33
N LEU A 71 -4.77 3.07 -8.03
CA LEU A 71 -4.18 2.19 -7.02
C LEU A 71 -4.92 0.85 -6.93
N LEU A 72 -6.26 0.86 -6.94
CA LEU A 72 -7.07 -0.37 -6.94
C LEU A 72 -6.81 -1.22 -8.18
N VAL A 73 -6.72 -0.59 -9.37
CA VAL A 73 -6.41 -1.30 -10.62
C VAL A 73 -5.01 -1.92 -10.58
N VAL A 74 -4.01 -1.17 -10.11
CA VAL A 74 -2.63 -1.65 -9.96
C VAL A 74 -2.56 -2.83 -8.97
N TRP A 75 -3.26 -2.75 -7.85
CA TRP A 75 -3.31 -3.84 -6.88
C TRP A 75 -4.01 -5.10 -7.41
N LEU A 76 -5.08 -4.94 -8.19
CA LEU A 76 -5.70 -6.07 -8.90
C LEU A 76 -4.71 -6.72 -9.88
N ALA A 77 -3.99 -5.91 -10.66
CA ALA A 77 -2.97 -6.39 -11.58
C ALA A 77 -1.80 -7.07 -10.84
N LEU A 78 -1.41 -6.59 -9.66
CA LEU A 78 -0.39 -7.23 -8.81
C LEU A 78 -0.83 -8.60 -8.34
N VAL A 79 -2.08 -8.78 -7.91
CA VAL A 79 -2.59 -10.10 -7.52
C VAL A 79 -2.57 -11.06 -8.69
N ILE A 80 -3.09 -10.64 -9.85
CA ILE A 80 -3.12 -11.47 -11.06
C ILE A 80 -1.69 -11.87 -11.45
N THR A 81 -0.80 -10.89 -11.63
CA THR A 81 0.59 -11.17 -12.01
C THR A 81 1.35 -11.98 -10.96
N GLY A 82 1.07 -11.75 -9.67
CA GLY A 82 1.68 -12.47 -8.56
C GLY A 82 1.26 -13.94 -8.52
N VAL A 83 -0.05 -14.22 -8.62
CA VAL A 83 -0.58 -15.59 -8.66
C VAL A 83 -0.07 -16.36 -9.88
N LEU A 84 -0.09 -15.72 -11.06
CA LEU A 84 0.37 -16.34 -12.30
C LEU A 84 1.89 -16.59 -12.34
N ALA A 85 2.68 -15.77 -11.65
CA ALA A 85 4.14 -15.92 -11.57
C ALA A 85 4.61 -16.80 -10.39
N ALA A 86 3.72 -17.12 -9.44
CA ALA A 86 4.05 -17.81 -8.21
C ALA A 86 4.14 -19.34 -8.39
N LYS A 87 5.14 -19.93 -7.74
CA LYS A 87 5.35 -21.40 -7.73
C LYS A 87 4.26 -22.14 -6.95
N GLN A 88 3.73 -21.49 -5.93
CA GLN A 88 2.71 -22.02 -5.02
C GLN A 88 1.41 -22.39 -5.74
N PHE A 89 1.16 -21.81 -6.92
CA PHE A 89 0.00 -22.10 -7.76
C PHE A 89 0.33 -22.96 -8.99
N GLY A 90 1.60 -23.35 -9.20
CA GLY A 90 2.02 -24.23 -10.29
C GLY A 90 1.97 -23.64 -11.70
N LEU A 91 1.72 -22.34 -11.87
CA LEU A 91 1.60 -21.68 -13.18
C LEU A 91 2.95 -21.16 -13.72
N GLU A 92 3.80 -20.64 -12.81
CA GLU A 92 5.20 -20.22 -13.04
C GLU A 92 5.48 -19.38 -14.31
N LEU A 93 4.61 -18.45 -14.72
CA LEU A 93 4.83 -17.63 -15.93
C LEU A 93 5.97 -16.59 -15.73
N PRO A 94 7.19 -16.81 -16.26
CA PRO A 94 8.36 -16.02 -15.87
C PRO A 94 8.36 -14.61 -16.48
N PHE A 95 7.71 -14.43 -17.63
CA PHE A 95 7.60 -13.14 -18.33
C PHE A 95 6.76 -12.11 -17.57
N LEU A 96 5.96 -12.53 -16.57
CA LEU A 96 5.17 -11.63 -15.73
C LEU A 96 5.98 -11.03 -14.57
N LYS A 97 7.16 -11.58 -14.26
CA LYS A 97 7.99 -11.09 -13.14
C LYS A 97 8.42 -9.62 -13.30
N PRO A 98 8.89 -9.16 -14.47
CA PRO A 98 9.23 -7.74 -14.66
C PRO A 98 8.01 -6.83 -14.50
N TRP A 99 6.84 -7.25 -15.02
CA TRP A 99 5.59 -6.52 -14.88
C TRP A 99 5.14 -6.44 -13.43
N HIS A 100 5.21 -7.54 -12.68
CA HIS A 100 4.91 -7.56 -11.25
C HIS A 100 5.83 -6.62 -10.46
N LYS A 101 7.15 -6.63 -10.75
CA LYS A 101 8.11 -5.68 -10.14
C LYS A 101 7.74 -4.23 -10.46
N PHE A 102 7.47 -3.91 -11.73
CA PHE A 102 7.08 -2.57 -12.17
C PHE A 102 5.79 -2.09 -11.49
N LEU A 103 4.75 -2.94 -11.48
CA LEU A 103 3.48 -2.66 -10.80
C LEU A 103 3.70 -2.48 -9.29
N GLY A 104 4.64 -3.21 -8.70
CA GLY A 104 5.01 -3.07 -7.28
C GLY A 104 5.56 -1.68 -6.99
N ALA A 105 6.53 -1.21 -7.79
CA ALA A 105 7.08 0.13 -7.68
C ALA A 105 6.02 1.22 -7.91
N LEU A 106 5.19 1.07 -8.95
CA LEU A 106 4.09 1.97 -9.22
C LEU A 106 3.09 2.01 -8.06
N SER A 107 2.80 0.86 -7.44
CA SER A 107 1.90 0.78 -6.30
C SER A 107 2.43 1.54 -5.09
N LEU A 108 3.73 1.48 -4.79
CA LEU A 108 4.32 2.26 -3.71
C LEU A 108 4.17 3.77 -3.96
N LEU A 109 4.44 4.22 -5.18
CA LEU A 109 4.27 5.62 -5.54
C LEU A 109 2.81 6.07 -5.33
N LEU A 110 1.86 5.27 -5.78
CA LEU A 110 0.43 5.56 -5.65
C LEU A 110 -0.04 5.50 -4.19
N VAL A 111 0.47 4.57 -3.38
CA VAL A 111 0.20 4.54 -1.94
C VAL A 111 0.73 5.79 -1.25
N ALA A 112 1.96 6.22 -1.56
CA ALA A 112 2.53 7.44 -1.00
C ALA A 112 1.67 8.66 -1.35
N MET A 113 1.21 8.77 -2.60
CA MET A 113 0.27 9.82 -3.02
C MET A 113 -1.07 9.73 -2.29
N HIS A 114 -1.65 8.53 -2.19
CA HIS A 114 -2.91 8.30 -1.49
C HIS A 114 -2.81 8.72 -0.01
N ILE A 115 -1.80 8.24 0.71
CA ILE A 115 -1.55 8.63 2.11
C ILE A 115 -1.32 10.14 2.22
N GLY A 116 -0.54 10.74 1.31
CA GLY A 116 -0.28 12.18 1.29
C GLY A 116 -1.55 13.02 1.10
N PHE A 117 -2.43 12.63 0.18
CA PHE A 117 -3.72 13.31 -0.04
C PHE A 117 -4.68 13.15 1.14
N HIS A 118 -4.53 12.08 1.92
CA HIS A 118 -5.31 11.80 3.13
C HIS A 118 -4.54 12.12 4.43
N TRP A 119 -3.47 12.91 4.36
CA TRP A 119 -2.58 13.19 5.50
C TRP A 119 -3.31 13.76 6.72
N GLN A 120 -4.32 14.61 6.52
CA GLN A 120 -5.10 15.18 7.60
C GLN A 120 -5.83 14.09 8.41
N TYR A 121 -6.43 13.10 7.72
CA TYR A 121 -7.08 11.97 8.37
C TYR A 121 -6.07 11.15 9.19
N LEU A 122 -4.89 10.87 8.61
CA LEU A 122 -3.82 10.15 9.30
C LEU A 122 -3.36 10.89 10.57
N LYS A 123 -3.16 12.21 10.45
CA LYS A 123 -2.74 13.06 11.56
C LYS A 123 -3.76 13.08 12.69
N GLU A 124 -5.04 13.20 12.35
CA GLU A 124 -6.11 13.32 13.34
C GLU A 124 -6.46 12.00 14.02
N ASN A 125 -6.38 10.88 13.31
CA ASN A 125 -6.84 9.57 13.80
C ASN A 125 -5.71 8.69 14.32
N ILE A 126 -4.52 8.76 13.72
CA ILE A 126 -3.36 7.93 14.09
C ILE A 126 -2.36 8.74 14.91
N LEU A 127 -1.83 9.85 14.37
CA LEU A 127 -0.74 10.59 15.04
C LEU A 127 -1.17 11.26 16.35
N ARG A 128 -2.41 11.76 16.45
CA ARG A 128 -2.92 12.32 17.72
C ARG A 128 -3.01 11.29 18.85
N ARG A 129 -3.17 10.00 18.52
CA ARG A 129 -3.19 8.91 19.51
C ARG A 129 -1.79 8.45 19.92
N CYS A 130 -0.76 8.86 19.18
CA CYS A 130 0.65 8.61 19.46
C CYS A 130 1.40 9.94 19.73
N PRO A 131 1.33 10.49 20.95
CA PRO A 131 1.86 11.82 21.28
C PRO A 131 3.39 11.96 21.06
N CYS A 132 4.13 10.86 21.06
CA CYS A 132 5.56 10.83 20.75
C CYS A 132 5.86 11.20 19.29
N LEU A 133 5.06 10.73 18.32
CA LEU A 133 5.24 11.04 16.90
C LEU A 133 4.86 12.49 16.58
N ASN A 134 3.86 13.03 17.27
CA ASN A 134 3.36 14.38 17.02
C ASN A 134 4.31 15.48 17.54
N LYS A 135 5.27 15.12 18.41
CA LYS A 135 6.30 16.01 18.96
C LYS A 135 7.65 15.88 18.26
N ALA A 136 7.76 15.06 17.21
CA ALA A 136 9.00 14.88 16.48
C ALA A 136 9.46 16.22 15.85
N PRO A 137 10.72 16.63 16.04
CA PRO A 137 11.23 17.87 15.47
C PRO A 137 11.25 17.78 13.93
N LYS A 138 10.88 18.87 13.25
CA LYS A 138 10.79 18.93 11.78
C LYS A 138 12.07 18.46 11.07
N ALA A 139 13.23 18.77 11.65
CA ALA A 139 14.53 18.33 11.15
C ALA A 139 14.68 16.80 11.18
N LEU A 140 14.25 16.13 12.26
CA LEU A 140 14.26 14.67 12.34
C LEU A 140 13.33 14.04 11.31
N THR A 141 12.12 14.61 11.14
CA THR A 141 11.17 14.14 10.11
C THR A 141 11.74 14.30 8.70
N ALA A 142 12.42 15.41 8.41
CA ALA A 142 13.07 15.64 7.12
C ALA A 142 14.21 14.66 6.87
N VAL A 143 15.05 14.39 7.87
CA VAL A 143 16.13 13.38 7.79
C VAL A 143 15.55 11.98 7.56
N LEU A 144 14.49 11.60 8.29
CA LEU A 144 13.83 10.31 8.10
C LEU A 144 13.18 10.17 6.72
N MET A 145 12.59 11.24 6.19
CA MET A 145 12.08 11.25 4.80
C MET A 145 13.20 11.09 3.78
N ALA A 146 14.30 11.84 3.93
CA ALA A 146 15.46 11.72 3.05
C ALA A 146 16.04 10.30 3.10
N ALA A 147 16.19 9.73 4.30
CA ALA A 147 16.64 8.35 4.48
C ALA A 147 15.69 7.34 3.83
N ALA A 148 14.36 7.51 3.98
CA ALA A 148 13.37 6.63 3.36
C ALA A 148 13.42 6.70 1.82
N LEU A 149 13.64 7.89 1.25
CA LEU A 149 13.81 8.07 -0.20
C LEU A 149 15.11 7.41 -0.69
N CYS A 150 16.23 7.61 0.00
CA CYS A 150 17.51 7.00 -0.35
C CYS A 150 17.48 5.46 -0.22
N LEU A 151 16.90 4.94 0.87
CA LEU A 151 16.75 3.50 1.09
C LEU A 151 15.76 2.87 0.11
N GLY A 152 14.68 3.57 -0.24
CA GLY A 152 13.74 3.13 -1.27
C GLY A 152 14.39 3.06 -2.65
N ALA A 153 15.17 4.08 -3.03
CA ALA A 153 15.92 4.09 -4.28
C ALA A 153 16.98 2.99 -4.32
N TYR A 154 17.74 2.80 -3.23
CA TYR A 154 18.71 1.72 -3.11
C TYR A 154 18.05 0.34 -3.20
N GLY A 155 16.95 0.13 -2.47
CA GLY A 155 16.20 -1.13 -2.49
C GLY A 155 15.64 -1.47 -3.88
N PHE A 156 15.25 -0.47 -4.67
CA PHE A 156 14.83 -0.67 -6.05
C PHE A 156 15.98 -1.17 -6.93
N VAL A 157 17.17 -0.55 -6.81
CA VAL A 157 18.37 -0.94 -7.58
C VAL A 157 18.90 -2.31 -7.15
N ASP A 158 18.96 -2.61 -5.86
CA ASP A 158 19.41 -3.89 -5.28
C ASP A 158 18.45 -5.05 -5.59
N SER A 159 17.18 -4.75 -5.85
CA SER A 159 16.17 -5.76 -6.22
C SER A 159 16.19 -6.18 -7.71
N GLY A 160 17.16 -5.67 -8.47
CA GLY A 160 17.44 -6.00 -9.89
C GLY A 160 17.67 -7.48 -10.10
#